data_AF-A0A926VMC9-F1
#
_entry.id   AF-A0A926VMC9-F1
#
_cell.length_a   1.000
_cell.length_b   1.000
_cell.length_c   1.000
_cell.angle_alpha   90.00
_cell.angle_beta   90.00
_cell.angle_gamma   90.00
#
_symmetry.space_group_name_H-M   'P 1'
#
loop_
_entity.id
_entity.type
_entity.pdbx_description
1 polymer ?
#
loop_
_entity_poly.entity_id
_entity_poly.type
_entity_poly.pdbx_seq_one_letter_code
_entity_poly.pdbx_strand_id
1 'polypeptide(L)'
;MDLRMIALATVCSLPFSLSLSLAVGGIPKSDQPCQAYLDSSQGIDDEKNNCPITVGNFSIRGTFSNSNWQASFWVWEPAYYILHVKNKQNGSTINLTGFNVTGTTSRPQYRFTDSERNVNYIVTFRYSDPNTLRLEIYQNNRAFANELLGRESDKLIGGP
;
A
#
# COMPACT_ATOMS: atom_id res chain seq x y z
N MET A 1 -50.76 -55.42 10.44
CA MET A 1 -49.56 -55.60 9.59
C MET A 1 -49.44 -54.36 8.71
N ASP A 2 -48.22 -53.85 8.65
CA ASP A 2 -47.77 -52.57 8.07
C ASP A 2 -48.16 -52.27 6.62
N LEU A 3 -48.26 -50.96 6.32
CA LEU A 3 -47.48 -50.21 5.30
C LEU A 3 -48.12 -48.80 5.16
N ARG A 4 -47.61 -47.75 5.83
CA ARG A 4 -46.62 -46.74 5.36
C ARG A 4 -46.90 -46.27 3.92
N MET A 5 -47.37 -45.02 3.71
CA MET A 5 -46.58 -43.81 3.36
C MET A 5 -45.74 -44.04 2.07
N ILE A 6 -45.75 -43.22 1.01
CA ILE A 6 -45.32 -41.81 0.89
C ILE A 6 -45.72 -41.30 -0.52
N ALA A 7 -46.24 -40.08 -0.61
CA ALA A 7 -46.33 -39.30 -1.85
C ALA A 7 -44.96 -38.67 -2.17
N LEU A 8 -44.48 -38.73 -3.42
CA LEU A 8 -43.28 -37.97 -3.83
C LEU A 8 -43.51 -37.22 -5.14
N ALA A 9 -43.06 -35.97 -5.08
CA ALA A 9 -43.43 -34.85 -5.93
C ALA A 9 -42.78 -34.89 -7.31
N THR A 10 -43.54 -34.38 -8.28
CA THR A 10 -43.16 -34.10 -9.66
C THR A 10 -42.05 -33.03 -9.68
N VAL A 11 -40.86 -33.38 -10.15
CA VAL A 11 -39.75 -32.44 -10.33
C VAL A 11 -39.94 -31.74 -11.67
N CYS A 12 -40.30 -30.46 -11.63
CA CYS A 12 -40.38 -29.59 -12.80
C CYS A 12 -38.97 -29.07 -13.13
N SER A 13 -38.35 -29.59 -14.19
CA SER A 13 -37.07 -29.14 -14.71
C SER A 13 -37.26 -28.03 -15.74
N LEU A 14 -37.00 -26.78 -15.32
CA LEU A 14 -36.83 -25.63 -16.23
C LEU A 14 -35.34 -25.51 -16.61
N PRO A 15 -34.98 -25.42 -17.89
CA PRO A 15 -33.62 -25.08 -18.29
C PRO A 15 -33.43 -23.57 -18.21
N PHE A 16 -32.88 -23.07 -17.11
CA PHE A 16 -32.30 -21.72 -17.05
C PHE A 16 -30.92 -21.75 -17.71
N SER A 17 -30.87 -21.42 -18.99
CA SER A 17 -29.63 -21.11 -19.68
C SER A 17 -29.10 -19.75 -19.19
N LEU A 18 -28.21 -19.77 -18.19
CA LEU A 18 -27.36 -18.61 -17.90
C LEU A 18 -26.33 -18.47 -19.03
N SER A 19 -26.63 -17.59 -19.98
CA SER A 19 -25.61 -17.05 -20.89
C SER A 19 -24.67 -16.14 -20.08
N LEU A 20 -23.52 -16.70 -19.71
CA LEU A 20 -22.42 -15.97 -19.07
C LEU A 20 -21.74 -15.12 -20.15
N SER A 21 -22.16 -13.86 -20.29
CA SER A 21 -21.44 -12.89 -21.11
C SER A 21 -20.11 -12.57 -20.44
N LEU A 22 -19.05 -13.28 -20.84
CA LEU A 22 -17.67 -12.91 -20.54
C LEU A 22 -17.39 -11.57 -21.24
N ALA A 23 -17.63 -10.46 -20.52
CA ALA A 23 -17.02 -9.20 -20.87
C ALA A 23 -15.51 -9.41 -20.81
N VAL A 24 -14.86 -9.47 -21.98
CA VAL A 24 -13.40 -9.40 -22.13
C VAL A 24 -12.98 -7.96 -21.80
N GLY A 25 -13.07 -7.59 -20.52
CA GLY A 25 -12.34 -6.49 -19.93
C GLY A 25 -10.94 -7.01 -19.60
N GLY A 26 -9.90 -6.33 -20.09
CA GLY A 26 -8.54 -6.86 -20.19
C GLY A 26 -8.00 -7.54 -18.93
N ILE A 27 -7.13 -8.53 -19.15
CA ILE A 27 -6.38 -9.22 -18.11
C ILE A 27 -5.82 -8.16 -17.14
N PRO A 28 -6.13 -8.20 -15.83
CA PRO A 28 -5.53 -7.28 -14.88
C PRO A 28 -4.02 -7.41 -15.02
N LYS A 29 -3.32 -6.29 -15.24
CA LYS A 29 -1.86 -6.25 -15.28
C LYS A 29 -1.35 -7.08 -14.11
N SER A 30 -0.64 -8.17 -14.40
CA SER A 30 -0.20 -9.13 -13.39
C SER A 30 0.59 -8.39 -12.32
N ASP A 31 0.22 -8.58 -11.05
CA ASP A 31 0.84 -7.88 -9.92
C ASP A 31 2.31 -8.32 -9.76
N GLN A 32 3.25 -7.49 -10.21
CA GLN A 32 4.67 -7.79 -10.19
C GLN A 32 5.30 -7.37 -8.85
N PRO A 33 6.42 -7.99 -8.43
CA PRO A 33 7.21 -7.48 -7.31
C PRO A 33 7.68 -6.05 -7.56
N CYS A 34 7.66 -5.20 -6.53
CA CYS A 34 8.29 -3.89 -6.62
C CYS A 34 9.80 -4.00 -6.69
N GLN A 35 10.40 -3.18 -7.54
CA GLN A 35 11.84 -3.08 -7.75
C GLN A 35 12.17 -1.62 -8.01
N ALA A 36 13.18 -1.11 -7.28
CA ALA A 36 13.74 0.22 -7.49
C ALA A 36 15.27 0.11 -7.48
N TYR A 37 15.93 0.73 -8.47
CA TYR A 37 17.39 0.82 -8.55
C TYR A 37 17.81 2.09 -9.31
N LEU A 38 19.06 2.50 -9.13
CA LEU A 38 19.68 3.56 -9.92
C LEU A 38 20.34 2.95 -11.16
N ASP A 39 20.00 3.45 -12.34
CA ASP A 39 20.56 3.07 -13.63
C ASP A 39 21.59 4.10 -14.07
N SER A 40 22.87 3.78 -13.91
CA SER A 40 24.00 4.65 -14.26
C SER A 40 24.49 4.47 -15.70
N SER A 41 23.80 3.68 -16.55
CA SER A 41 24.26 3.35 -17.90
C SER A 41 24.43 4.56 -18.83
N GLN A 42 23.75 5.67 -18.53
CA GLN A 42 23.82 6.92 -19.31
C GLN A 42 24.67 8.01 -18.63
N GLY A 43 25.42 7.68 -17.56
CA GLY A 43 26.20 8.64 -16.80
C GLY A 43 25.37 9.62 -15.96
N ILE A 44 24.07 9.36 -15.82
CA ILE A 44 23.11 10.04 -14.95
C ILE A 44 22.53 8.96 -14.04
N ASP A 45 22.37 9.25 -12.74
CA ASP A 45 21.77 8.33 -11.78
C ASP A 45 20.23 8.37 -11.87
N ASP A 46 19.69 7.85 -12.97
CA ASP A 46 18.26 7.77 -13.19
C ASP A 46 17.64 6.67 -12.32
N GLU A 47 16.58 6.99 -11.59
CA GLU A 47 15.81 5.97 -10.88
C GLU A 47 14.95 5.15 -11.86
N LYS A 48 15.13 3.83 -11.83
CA LYS A 48 14.19 2.87 -12.40
C LYS A 48 13.36 2.28 -11.27
N ASN A 49 12.08 2.62 -11.22
CA ASN A 49 11.14 2.10 -10.24
C ASN A 49 9.80 1.73 -10.89
N ASN A 50 9.41 0.46 -10.74
CA ASN A 50 8.13 -0.04 -11.26
C ASN A 50 6.94 0.15 -10.30
N CYS A 51 7.19 0.68 -9.11
CA CYS A 51 6.22 1.07 -8.10
C CYS A 51 6.40 2.55 -7.74
N PRO A 52 6.22 3.49 -8.68
CA PRO A 52 6.43 4.90 -8.41
C PRO A 52 5.38 5.48 -7.45
N ILE A 53 5.74 6.56 -6.78
CA ILE A 53 4.86 7.23 -5.80
C ILE A 53 3.71 8.01 -6.44
N THR A 54 3.75 8.19 -7.76
CA THR A 54 2.76 8.89 -8.56
C THR A 54 2.50 8.09 -9.84
N VAL A 55 1.22 7.82 -10.15
CA VAL A 55 0.78 7.09 -11.35
C VAL A 55 -0.52 7.71 -11.86
N GLY A 56 -0.50 8.35 -13.04
CA GLY A 56 -1.66 9.08 -13.55
C GLY A 56 -2.12 10.14 -12.53
N ASN A 57 -3.35 10.03 -12.04
CA ASN A 57 -3.91 10.93 -11.01
C ASN A 57 -3.61 10.48 -9.57
N PHE A 58 -3.03 9.31 -9.37
CA PHE A 58 -2.62 8.85 -8.05
C PHE A 58 -1.33 9.55 -7.64
N SER A 59 -1.26 10.03 -6.39
CA SER A 59 0.01 10.34 -5.72
C SER A 59 -0.09 10.00 -4.23
N ILE A 60 0.95 9.35 -3.69
CA ILE A 60 1.08 9.15 -2.24
C ILE A 60 1.81 10.31 -1.56
N ARG A 61 2.26 11.33 -2.31
CA ARG A 61 2.85 12.53 -1.72
C ARG A 61 1.82 13.25 -0.87
N GLY A 62 2.15 13.56 0.39
CA GLY A 62 1.27 14.31 1.28
C GLY A 62 1.35 13.87 2.74
N THR A 63 0.46 14.45 3.54
CA THR A 63 0.29 14.13 4.97
C THR A 63 -0.92 13.22 5.18
N PHE A 64 -0.72 12.17 5.97
CA PHE A 64 -1.72 11.22 6.39
C PHE A 64 -1.77 11.16 7.91
N SER A 65 -2.95 10.99 8.48
CA SER A 65 -3.06 10.97 9.93
C SER A 65 -4.26 10.20 10.47
N ASN A 66 -4.16 9.86 11.74
CA ASN A 66 -5.28 9.42 12.57
C ASN A 66 -5.18 10.09 13.96
N SER A 67 -5.85 9.57 14.98
CA SER A 67 -5.80 10.14 16.34
C SER A 67 -4.44 10.01 17.01
N ASN A 68 -3.65 8.99 16.65
CA ASN A 68 -2.40 8.63 17.33
C ASN A 68 -1.15 9.07 16.55
N TRP A 69 -1.24 9.10 15.22
CA TRP A 69 -0.08 9.25 14.33
C TRP A 69 -0.34 10.25 13.22
N GLN A 70 0.74 10.87 12.76
CA GLN A 70 0.81 11.67 11.55
C GLN A 70 2.05 11.24 10.76
N ALA A 71 1.93 11.08 9.45
CA ALA A 71 3.04 10.75 8.56
C ALA A 71 3.00 11.63 7.32
N SER A 72 4.16 12.11 6.88
CA SER A 72 4.36 12.76 5.59
C SER A 72 5.36 11.96 4.78
N PHE A 73 5.04 11.76 3.51
CA PHE A 73 5.89 11.00 2.60
C PHE A 73 6.07 11.76 1.28
N TRP A 74 7.30 11.86 0.79
CA TRP A 74 7.62 12.51 -0.48
C TRP A 74 8.96 12.04 -1.06
N VAL A 75 9.31 12.58 -2.23
CA VAL A 75 10.58 12.37 -2.94
C VAL A 75 11.22 13.72 -3.16
N TRP A 76 12.51 13.84 -2.86
CA TRP A 76 13.31 15.03 -3.16
C TRP A 76 13.98 14.88 -4.54
N GLU A 77 14.69 13.77 -4.75
CA GLU A 77 15.44 13.42 -5.96
C GLU A 77 15.26 11.93 -6.25
N PRO A 78 15.64 11.45 -7.47
CA PRO A 78 15.70 10.02 -7.77
C PRO A 78 16.34 9.23 -6.64
N ALA A 79 15.70 8.14 -6.23
CA ALA A 79 16.14 7.30 -5.12
C ALA A 79 16.22 7.95 -3.72
N TYR A 80 15.71 9.17 -3.54
CA TYR A 80 15.72 9.89 -2.26
C TYR A 80 14.29 10.10 -1.72
N TYR A 81 13.72 9.04 -1.13
CA TYR A 81 12.43 9.10 -0.46
C TYR A 81 12.58 9.65 0.94
N ILE A 82 11.63 10.46 1.39
CA ILE A 82 11.63 11.07 2.70
C ILE A 82 10.33 10.71 3.44
N LEU A 83 10.49 10.29 4.70
CA LEU A 83 9.41 9.96 5.62
C LEU A 83 9.55 10.78 6.89
N HIS A 84 8.57 11.63 7.16
CA HIS A 84 8.39 12.29 8.45
C HIS A 84 7.28 11.61 9.22
N VAL A 85 7.49 11.23 10.48
CA VAL A 85 6.45 10.64 11.35
C VAL A 85 6.39 11.40 12.66
N LYS A 86 5.17 11.68 13.14
CA LYS A 86 4.89 12.29 14.44
C LYS A 86 3.93 11.41 15.23
N ASN A 87 4.34 11.06 16.45
CA ASN A 87 3.44 10.50 17.45
C ASN A 87 2.65 11.65 18.09
N LYS A 88 1.32 11.64 17.95
CA LYS A 88 0.44 12.71 18.45
C LYS A 88 0.20 12.63 19.95
N GLN A 89 0.48 11.50 20.60
CA GLN A 89 0.27 11.30 22.03
C GLN A 89 1.40 11.92 22.85
N ASN A 90 2.66 11.76 22.42
CA ASN A 90 3.82 12.28 23.14
C ASN A 90 4.60 13.37 22.38
N GLY A 91 4.18 13.72 21.16
CA GLY A 91 4.78 14.77 20.34
C GLY A 91 6.11 14.39 19.70
N SER A 92 6.61 13.17 19.90
CA SER A 92 7.89 12.75 19.31
C SER A 92 7.82 12.70 17.79
N THR A 93 8.90 13.11 17.14
CA THR A 93 9.01 13.16 15.67
C THR A 93 10.24 12.42 15.19
N ILE A 94 10.20 11.97 13.94
CA ILE A 94 11.33 11.41 13.22
C ILE A 94 11.27 11.84 11.76
N ASN A 95 12.43 12.08 11.17
CA ASN A 95 12.60 12.33 9.75
C ASN A 95 13.64 11.33 9.21
N LEU A 96 13.26 10.52 8.24
CA LEU A 96 14.12 9.49 7.65
C LEU A 96 14.16 9.63 6.15
N THR A 97 15.27 9.20 5.58
CA THR A 97 15.43 9.06 4.14
C THR A 97 15.70 7.61 3.80
N GLY A 98 15.34 7.18 2.60
CA GLY A 98 15.48 5.79 2.19
C GLY A 98 15.24 5.56 0.71
N PHE A 99 15.63 4.37 0.24
CA PHE A 99 15.44 3.94 -1.15
C PHE A 99 14.85 2.52 -1.29
N ASN A 100 14.57 1.86 -0.17
CA ASN A 100 14.19 0.46 -0.19
C ASN A 100 12.69 0.30 -0.49
N VAL A 101 12.38 -0.20 -1.69
CA VAL A 101 11.02 -0.49 -2.14
C VAL A 101 10.82 -2.00 -2.29
N THR A 102 9.73 -2.52 -1.72
CA THR A 102 9.35 -3.93 -1.72
C THR A 102 7.83 -4.06 -1.89
N GLY A 103 7.28 -5.27 -1.74
CA GLY A 103 5.86 -5.52 -1.96
C GLY A 103 5.56 -5.75 -3.44
N THR A 104 4.41 -5.29 -3.90
CA THR A 104 3.96 -5.52 -5.28
C THR A 104 3.42 -4.26 -5.94
N THR A 105 3.32 -4.26 -7.25
CA THR A 105 2.80 -3.15 -8.06
C THR A 105 1.35 -2.76 -7.76
N SER A 106 0.59 -3.54 -6.99
CA SER A 106 -0.73 -3.15 -6.48
C SER A 106 -0.66 -2.63 -5.05
N ARG A 107 0.38 -3.02 -4.30
CA ARG A 107 0.58 -2.69 -2.90
C ARG A 107 2.06 -2.46 -2.56
N PRO A 108 2.63 -1.32 -2.98
CA PRO A 108 4.03 -1.01 -2.71
C PRO A 108 4.30 -0.82 -1.22
N GLN A 109 5.52 -1.17 -0.81
CA GLN A 109 6.03 -0.98 0.54
C GLN A 109 7.36 -0.23 0.52
N TYR A 110 7.41 0.92 1.17
CA TYR A 110 8.61 1.73 1.35
C TYR A 110 9.17 1.55 2.74
N ARG A 111 10.45 1.19 2.84
CA ARG A 111 11.10 0.83 4.09
C ARG A 111 12.15 1.87 4.46
N PHE A 112 12.09 2.29 5.72
CA PHE A 112 13.03 3.25 6.32
C PHE A 112 13.57 2.65 7.62
N THR A 113 14.84 2.88 7.89
CA THR A 113 15.50 2.35 9.09
C THR A 113 16.14 3.49 9.86
N ASP A 114 15.80 3.58 11.14
CA ASP A 114 16.51 4.36 12.13
C ASP A 114 17.46 3.42 12.87
N SER A 115 18.71 3.37 12.40
CA SER A 115 19.73 2.48 12.92
C SER A 115 20.15 2.82 14.35
N GLU A 116 20.08 4.09 14.75
CA GLU A 116 20.46 4.55 16.09
C GLU A 116 19.49 4.03 17.15
N ARG A 117 18.20 3.99 16.83
CA ARG A 117 17.14 3.52 17.74
C ARG A 117 16.69 2.08 17.48
N ASN A 118 17.30 1.43 16.48
CA ASN A 118 16.92 0.09 15.99
C ASN A 118 15.42 -0.03 15.68
N VAL A 119 14.90 0.95 14.94
CA VAL A 119 13.49 1.04 14.54
C VAL A 119 13.38 0.98 13.01
N ASN A 120 12.48 0.13 12.52
CA ASN A 120 12.12 0.06 11.10
C ASN A 120 10.72 0.60 10.89
N TYR A 121 10.55 1.40 9.85
CA TYR A 121 9.28 1.96 9.43
C TYR A 121 8.93 1.39 8.05
N ILE A 122 7.69 0.93 7.89
CA ILE A 122 7.17 0.45 6.62
C ILE A 122 5.94 1.29 6.28
N VAL A 123 6.00 1.94 5.13
CA VAL A 123 4.90 2.70 4.55
C VAL A 123 4.31 1.88 3.42
N THR A 124 3.06 1.46 3.57
CA THR A 124 2.35 0.68 2.56
C THR A 124 1.16 1.48 2.04
N PHE A 125 0.99 1.53 0.72
CA PHE A 125 -0.20 2.11 0.09
C PHE A 125 -0.73 1.20 -1.01
N ARG A 126 -1.90 1.54 -1.55
CA ARG A 126 -2.49 0.84 -2.70
C ARG A 126 -2.88 1.87 -3.75
N TYR A 127 -2.58 1.61 -5.01
CA TYR A 127 -2.96 2.54 -6.09
C TYR A 127 -4.47 2.73 -6.21
N SER A 128 -5.26 1.71 -5.83
CA SER A 128 -6.72 1.78 -5.78
C SER A 128 -7.29 2.55 -4.59
N ASP A 129 -6.44 2.95 -3.63
CA ASP A 129 -6.84 3.65 -2.40
C ASP A 129 -5.87 4.82 -2.11
N PRO A 130 -5.98 5.93 -2.85
CA PRO A 130 -5.07 7.09 -2.75
C PRO A 130 -5.19 7.87 -1.44
N ASN A 131 -6.27 7.64 -0.69
CA ASN A 131 -6.59 8.38 0.51
C ASN A 131 -6.12 7.68 1.78
N THR A 132 -5.39 6.57 1.64
CA THR A 132 -5.02 5.74 2.77
C THR A 132 -3.56 5.31 2.71
N LEU A 133 -2.89 5.39 3.85
CA LEU A 133 -1.52 4.92 4.04
C LEU A 133 -1.50 4.02 5.28
N ARG A 134 -0.89 2.83 5.19
CA ARG A 134 -0.60 2.01 6.36
C ARG A 134 0.83 2.28 6.83
N LEU A 135 0.96 2.70 8.08
CA LEU A 135 2.22 2.92 8.77
C LEU A 135 2.47 1.76 9.73
N GLU A 136 3.57 1.05 9.54
CA GLU A 136 4.03 0.00 10.44
C GLU A 136 5.38 0.40 11.02
N ILE A 137 5.52 0.28 12.34
CA ILE A 137 6.73 0.64 13.07
C ILE A 137 7.16 -0.58 13.86
N TYR A 138 8.40 -1.02 13.68
CA TYR A 138 8.98 -2.18 14.36
C TYR A 138 10.20 -1.75 15.15
N GLN A 139 10.21 -1.98 16.45
CA GLN A 139 11.39 -1.77 17.30
C GLN A 139 11.91 -3.13 17.75
N ASN A 140 13.21 -3.40 17.54
CA ASN A 140 13.81 -4.70 17.87
C ASN A 140 13.01 -5.89 17.26
N ASN A 141 12.58 -5.76 16.00
CA ASN A 141 11.73 -6.72 15.27
C ASN A 141 10.34 -7.00 15.88
N ARG A 142 9.89 -6.19 16.84
CA ARG A 142 8.53 -6.27 17.40
C ARG A 142 7.69 -5.10 16.88
N ALA A 143 6.48 -5.40 16.42
CA ALA A 143 5.54 -4.38 15.98
C ALA A 143 5.19 -3.46 17.17
N PHE A 144 5.54 -2.19 17.05
CA PHE A 144 5.21 -1.11 17.96
C PHE A 144 3.95 -0.36 17.51
N ALA A 145 3.78 -0.20 16.19
CA ALA A 145 2.57 0.38 15.60
C ALA A 145 2.21 -0.34 14.28
N ASN A 146 0.91 -0.48 14.01
CA ASN A 146 0.38 -0.91 12.72
C ASN A 146 -0.95 -0.18 12.50
N GLU A 147 -0.85 0.97 11.84
CA GLU A 147 -1.89 1.99 11.87
C GLU A 147 -2.31 2.35 10.45
N LEU A 148 -3.62 2.51 10.27
CA LEU A 148 -4.19 3.03 9.03
C LEU A 148 -4.38 4.54 9.19
N LEU A 149 -3.76 5.30 8.30
CA LEU A 149 -3.77 6.75 8.29
C LEU A 149 -4.58 7.24 7.09
N GLY A 150 -5.52 8.15 7.33
CA GLY A 150 -6.29 8.80 6.26
C GLY A 150 -5.56 10.03 5.73
N ARG A 151 -5.69 10.32 4.44
CA ARG A 151 -5.12 11.52 3.82
C ARG A 151 -5.71 12.76 4.50
N GLU A 152 -4.83 13.57 5.06
CA GLU A 152 -5.17 14.82 5.74
C GLU A 152 -5.00 16.01 4.78
N SER A 153 -3.89 16.05 4.03
CA SER A 153 -3.64 17.09 3.02
C SER A 153 -2.53 16.71 2.05
N ASP A 154 -2.44 17.41 0.92
CA ASP A 154 -1.33 17.31 -0.03
C ASP A 154 -0.07 18.10 0.43
N LYS A 155 -0.19 18.82 1.55
CA LYS A 155 0.92 19.55 2.16
C LYS A 155 1.80 18.57 2.96
N LEU A 156 3.08 18.88 3.04
CA LEU A 156 4.05 18.09 3.79
C LEU A 156 4.25 18.70 5.18
N ILE A 157 4.41 17.83 6.17
CA ILE A 157 4.92 18.16 7.50
C ILE A 157 6.38 17.68 7.56
N GLY A 158 7.27 18.48 8.15
CA GLY A 158 8.67 18.07 8.34
C GLY A 158 9.73 18.78 7.49
N GLY A 159 9.38 19.87 6.79
CA GLY A 159 10.31 20.67 5.98
C GLY A 159 10.69 20.03 4.63
N PRO A 160 11.22 20.80 3.67
CA PRO A 160 12.10 20.26 2.64
C PRO A 160 13.40 19.73 3.27
#